data_AF-A0A2M7X6Z2-F1
#
_entry.id   AF-A0A2M7X6Z2-F1
#
_cell.length_a   1.000
_cell.length_b   1.000
_cell.length_c   1.000
_cell.angle_alpha   90.00
_cell.angle_beta   90.00
_cell.angle_gamma   90.00
#
_symmetry.space_group_name_H-M   'P 1'
#
loop_
_entity.id
_entity.type
_entity.pdbx_description
1 polymer ?
#
loop_
_entity_poly.entity_id
_entity_poly.type
_entity_poly.pdbx_seq_one_letter_code
_entity_poly.pdbx_strand_id
1 'polypeptide(L)'
;MPVGDWRRSAAPSAAVASATLRFFWETAMPHLRRLAFGFVVLVAVLVGGAWWLLRLSLPQLDGTRVLAGVESPVQLDRDALGTVTIHAGSSLDMARALGFVHGQERYFQMDLLRRMAAG
;
A
#
# COMPACT_ATOMS: atom_id res chain seq x y z
N MET A 1 -44.85 -66.67 -25.74
CA MET A 1 -44.61 -65.35 -25.10
C MET A 1 -43.10 -65.17 -24.95
N PRO A 2 -42.45 -64.20 -25.59
CA PRO A 2 -41.02 -63.97 -25.39
C PRO A 2 -40.81 -63.08 -24.15
N VAL A 3 -39.94 -63.52 -23.25
CA VAL A 3 -39.52 -62.75 -22.07
C VAL A 3 -38.49 -61.72 -22.53
N GLY A 4 -38.81 -60.44 -22.39
CA GLY A 4 -37.94 -59.35 -22.80
C GLY A 4 -36.67 -59.29 -21.96
N ASP A 5 -35.53 -59.07 -22.60
CA ASP A 5 -34.24 -59.03 -21.94
C ASP A 5 -33.98 -57.60 -21.43
N TRP A 6 -34.53 -57.27 -20.26
CA TRP A 6 -34.50 -55.91 -19.68
C TRP A 6 -33.10 -55.46 -19.22
N ARG A 7 -32.10 -56.35 -19.27
CA ARG A 7 -30.74 -56.14 -18.73
C ARG A 7 -29.79 -55.38 -19.68
N ARG A 8 -30.32 -54.62 -20.64
CA ARG A 8 -29.56 -53.76 -21.57
C ARG A 8 -29.82 -52.27 -21.39
N SER A 9 -30.16 -51.82 -20.19
CA SER A 9 -29.93 -50.42 -19.81
C SER A 9 -28.42 -50.21 -19.68
N ALA A 10 -27.78 -49.80 -20.77
CA ALA A 10 -26.35 -49.54 -20.83
C ALA A 10 -25.96 -48.48 -19.80
N ALA A 11 -25.34 -48.92 -18.70
CA ALA A 11 -24.65 -47.99 -17.81
C ALA A 11 -23.58 -47.26 -18.63
N PRO A 12 -23.44 -45.92 -18.49
CA PRO A 12 -22.44 -45.17 -19.24
C PRO A 12 -21.06 -45.79 -18.99
N SER A 13 -20.34 -46.13 -20.06
CA SER A 13 -19.03 -46.77 -19.95
C SER A 13 -18.05 -45.83 -19.24
N ALA A 14 -17.12 -46.39 -18.45
CA ALA A 14 -16.11 -45.62 -17.72
C ALA A 14 -15.27 -44.68 -18.63
N ALA A 15 -15.21 -44.99 -19.92
CA ALA A 15 -14.61 -44.13 -20.94
C ALA A 15 -15.35 -42.79 -21.11
N VAL A 16 -16.70 -42.79 -21.06
CA VAL A 16 -17.50 -41.56 -21.17
C VAL A 16 -17.37 -40.70 -19.91
N ALA A 17 -17.38 -41.33 -18.72
CA ALA A 17 -17.19 -40.63 -17.45
C ALA A 17 -15.80 -39.98 -17.33
N SER A 18 -14.76 -40.65 -17.80
CA SER A 18 -13.40 -40.09 -17.81
C SER A 18 -13.17 -39.06 -18.92
N ALA A 19 -13.94 -39.10 -20.01
CA ALA A 19 -13.89 -38.09 -21.07
C ALA A 19 -14.57 -36.78 -20.64
N THR A 20 -15.70 -36.84 -19.94
CA THR A 20 -16.37 -35.65 -19.40
C THR A 20 -15.56 -34.99 -18.28
N LEU A 21 -14.96 -35.78 -17.38
CA LEU A 21 -14.03 -35.28 -16.35
C LEU A 21 -12.79 -34.62 -16.96
N ARG A 22 -12.20 -35.21 -18.01
CA ARG A 22 -11.04 -34.63 -18.71
C ARG A 22 -11.38 -33.35 -19.48
N PHE A 23 -12.52 -33.32 -20.18
CA PHE A 23 -12.98 -32.12 -20.87
C PHE A 23 -13.27 -30.97 -19.90
N PHE A 24 -13.91 -31.27 -18.77
CA PHE A 24 -14.15 -30.28 -17.71
C PHE A 24 -12.84 -29.80 -17.07
N TRP A 25 -11.86 -30.69 -16.87
CA TRP A 25 -10.52 -30.35 -16.38
C TRP A 25 -9.74 -29.46 -17.36
N GLU A 26 -9.71 -29.79 -18.66
CA GLU A 26 -8.97 -29.02 -19.65
C GLU A 26 -9.53 -27.60 -19.87
N THR A 27 -10.85 -27.44 -19.71
CA THR A 27 -11.53 -26.14 -19.83
C THR A 27 -11.51 -25.33 -18.53
N ALA A 28 -11.73 -25.94 -17.36
CA ALA A 28 -11.80 -25.21 -16.08
C ALA A 28 -10.42 -24.73 -15.57
N MET A 29 -9.36 -25.51 -15.77
CA MET A 29 -8.00 -25.21 -15.28
C MET A 29 -7.42 -23.88 -15.80
N PRO A 30 -7.52 -23.52 -17.09
CA PRO A 30 -7.00 -22.24 -17.56
C PRO A 30 -7.77 -21.04 -17.00
N HIS A 31 -9.08 -21.15 -16.78
CA HIS A 31 -9.87 -20.07 -16.15
C HIS A 31 -9.54 -19.92 -14.67
N LEU A 32 -9.40 -21.02 -13.93
CA LEU A 32 -8.98 -20.99 -12.54
C LEU A 32 -7.57 -20.40 -12.38
N ARG A 33 -6.63 -20.77 -13.26
CA ARG A 33 -5.28 -20.20 -13.29
C ARG A 33 -5.29 -18.69 -13.58
N ARG A 34 -6.12 -18.24 -14.52
CA ARG A 34 -6.30 -16.81 -14.84
C ARG A 34 -6.89 -16.04 -13.66
N LEU A 35 -7.89 -16.60 -12.97
CA LEU A 35 -8.48 -16.00 -11.77
C LEU A 35 -7.47 -15.93 -10.61
N ALA A 36 -6.73 -17.02 -10.36
CA ALA A 36 -5.68 -17.03 -9.35
C ALA A 36 -4.58 -16.01 -9.65
N PHE A 37 -4.15 -15.90 -10.91
CA PHE A 37 -3.18 -14.89 -11.34
C PHE A 37 -3.74 -13.48 -11.15
N GLY A 38 -4.98 -13.21 -11.58
CA GLY A 38 -5.64 -11.92 -11.39
C GLY A 38 -5.76 -11.54 -9.93
N PHE A 39 -6.08 -12.50 -9.05
CA PHE A 39 -6.12 -12.30 -7.61
C PHE A 39 -4.75 -11.94 -7.03
N VAL A 40 -3.69 -12.65 -7.42
CA VAL A 40 -2.32 -12.35 -6.99
C VAL A 40 -1.90 -10.94 -7.43
N VAL A 41 -2.19 -10.56 -8.68
CA VAL A 41 -1.90 -9.22 -9.20
C VAL A 41 -2.68 -8.16 -8.42
N LEU A 42 -3.97 -8.39 -8.15
CA LEU A 42 -4.80 -7.48 -7.36
C LEU A 42 -4.20 -7.27 -5.97
N VAL A 43 -3.84 -8.35 -5.27
CA VAL A 43 -3.20 -8.27 -3.95
C VAL A 43 -1.89 -7.51 -4.03
N ALA A 44 -1.04 -7.78 -5.03
CA ALA A 44 0.22 -7.07 -5.21
C ALA A 44 0.02 -5.56 -5.42
N VAL A 45 -0.98 -5.17 -6.21
CA VAL A 45 -1.33 -3.75 -6.43
C VAL A 45 -1.84 -3.11 -5.14
N LEU A 46 -2.70 -3.79 -4.38
CA LEU A 46 -3.22 -3.25 -3.11
C LEU A 46 -2.10 -3.08 -2.08
N VAL A 47 -1.23 -4.07 -1.92
CA VAL A 47 -0.09 -4.00 -0.99
C VAL A 47 0.91 -2.94 -1.43
N GLY A 48 1.28 -2.91 -2.71
CA GLY A 48 2.18 -1.91 -3.26
C GLY A 48 1.62 -0.50 -3.16
N GLY A 49 0.33 -0.33 -3.45
CA GLY A 49 -0.38 0.94 -3.32
C GLY A 49 -0.47 1.42 -1.87
N ALA A 50 -0.82 0.53 -0.94
CA ALA A 50 -0.82 0.85 0.48
C ALA A 50 0.59 1.27 0.95
N TRP A 51 1.61 0.49 0.63
CA TRP A 51 3.00 0.81 0.99
C TRP A 51 3.46 2.16 0.41
N TRP A 52 3.09 2.45 -0.85
CA TRP A 52 3.40 3.72 -1.51
C TRP A 52 2.73 4.89 -0.80
N LEU A 53 1.43 4.78 -0.48
CA LEU A 53 0.68 5.79 0.25
C LEU A 53 1.25 6.03 1.65
N LEU A 54 1.63 4.97 2.36
CA LEU A 54 2.31 5.09 3.65
C LEU A 54 3.67 5.79 3.52
N ARG A 55 4.44 5.53 2.45
CA ARG A 55 5.71 6.24 2.23
C ARG A 55 5.52 7.72 1.94
N LEU A 56 4.49 8.07 1.18
CA LEU A 56 4.17 9.46 0.82
C LEU A 56 3.71 10.30 2.00
N SER A 57 3.20 9.68 3.06
CA SER A 57 2.77 10.42 4.25
C SER A 57 3.93 10.81 5.17
N LEU A 58 5.13 10.24 4.98
CA LEU A 58 6.30 10.61 5.77
C LEU A 58 6.87 11.96 5.31
N PRO A 59 7.26 12.85 6.25
CA PRO A 59 7.94 14.08 5.90
C PRO A 59 9.34 13.78 5.32
N GLN A 60 9.78 14.64 4.40
CA GLN A 60 11.16 14.62 3.93
C GLN A 60 12.06 15.27 4.99
N LEU A 61 12.92 14.47 5.62
CA LEU A 61 13.79 14.90 6.70
C LEU A 61 15.17 15.35 6.20
N ASP A 62 15.61 14.80 5.07
CA ASP A 62 16.95 15.02 4.51
C ASP A 62 16.92 15.86 3.24
N GLY A 63 18.06 16.47 2.94
CA GLY A 63 18.30 17.25 1.74
C GLY A 63 18.19 18.76 1.94
N THR A 64 18.30 19.50 0.85
CA THR A 64 18.27 20.97 0.86
C THR A 64 16.88 21.46 0.48
N ARG A 65 16.31 22.35 1.31
CA ARG A 65 15.08 23.06 1.00
C ARG A 65 15.26 24.56 1.12
N VAL A 66 14.64 25.27 0.19
CA VAL A 66 14.51 26.72 0.25
C VAL A 66 13.31 27.05 1.12
N LEU A 67 13.55 27.70 2.25
CA LEU A 67 12.50 28.20 3.13
C LEU A 67 12.35 29.70 2.92
N ALA A 68 11.12 30.13 2.59
CA ALA A 68 10.83 31.55 2.41
C ALA A 68 11.15 32.32 3.70
N GLY A 69 11.86 33.43 3.53
CA GLY A 69 12.25 34.30 4.63
C GLY A 69 13.54 33.89 5.34
N VAL A 70 14.14 32.72 5.12
CA VAL A 70 15.47 32.43 5.66
C VAL A 70 16.52 33.18 4.84
N GLU A 71 17.32 34.02 5.49
CA GLU A 71 18.29 34.90 4.81
C GLU A 71 19.69 34.28 4.74
N SER A 72 20.10 33.58 5.80
CA SER A 72 21.38 32.85 5.85
C SER A 72 21.17 31.34 5.89
N PRO A 73 22.12 30.53 5.36
CA PRO A 73 22.03 29.08 5.45
C PRO A 73 21.82 28.59 6.88
N VAL A 74 20.87 27.67 7.07
CA VAL A 74 20.61 26.99 8.34
C VAL A 74 20.87 25.51 8.16
N GLN A 75 21.64 24.92 9.06
CA GLN A 75 21.90 23.48 9.09
C GLN A 75 21.05 22.82 10.18
N LEU A 76 20.48 21.67 9.83
CA LEU A 76 19.66 20.85 10.72
C LEU A 76 20.34 19.47 10.81
N ASP A 77 20.72 19.08 12.01
CA ASP A 77 21.27 17.75 12.29
C ASP A 77 20.27 16.95 13.14
N ARG A 78 20.08 15.67 12.83
CA ARG A 78 19.18 14.78 13.56
C ARG A 78 19.93 13.58 14.07
N ASP A 79 19.86 13.36 15.38
CA ASP A 79 20.41 12.15 15.98
C ASP A 79 19.54 10.92 15.72
N ALA A 80 20.03 9.74 16.13
CA ALA A 80 19.30 8.48 15.99
C ALA A 80 18.02 8.39 16.84
N LEU A 81 17.85 9.27 17.83
CA LEU A 81 16.68 9.36 18.70
C LEU A 81 15.64 10.36 18.19
N GLY A 82 15.95 11.10 17.12
CA GLY A 82 15.10 12.13 16.52
C GLY A 82 15.28 13.53 17.13
N THR A 83 16.30 13.76 17.95
CA THR A 83 16.60 15.11 18.46
C THR A 83 17.16 15.96 17.33
N VAL A 84 16.58 17.14 17.12
CA VAL A 84 17.04 18.09 16.10
C VAL A 84 17.95 19.14 16.71
N THR A 85 19.15 19.29 16.16
CA THR A 85 20.09 20.38 16.47
C THR A 85 20.08 21.40 15.32
N ILE A 86 19.87 22.67 15.63
CA ILE A 86 19.75 23.76 14.66
C ILE A 86 20.97 24.67 14.73
N HIS A 87 21.69 24.83 13.63
CA HIS A 87 22.79 25.78 13.49
C HIS A 87 22.40 26.90 12.53
N ALA A 88 22.30 28.13 13.04
CA ALA A 88 21.93 29.31 12.26
C ALA A 88 22.84 30.49 12.61
N GLY A 89 23.10 31.35 11.62
CA GLY A 89 23.90 32.57 11.80
C GLY A 89 23.14 33.74 12.43
N SER A 90 21.81 33.65 12.52
CA SER A 90 20.97 34.69 13.10
C SER A 90 19.85 34.09 13.96
N SER A 91 19.45 34.81 15.02
CA SER A 91 18.33 34.39 15.88
C SER A 91 17.00 34.33 15.11
N LEU A 92 16.86 35.17 14.08
CA LEU A 92 15.65 35.22 13.28
C LEU A 92 15.54 33.98 12.36
N ASP A 93 16.63 33.59 11.70
CA ASP A 93 16.67 32.37 10.89
C ASP A 93 16.55 31.12 11.77
N MET A 94 17.10 31.13 12.99
CA MET A 94 16.90 30.08 13.97
C MET A 94 15.41 29.91 14.33
N ALA A 95 14.69 31.00 14.61
CA ALA A 95 13.27 30.96 14.92
C ALA A 95 12.43 30.44 13.75
N ARG A 96 12.77 30.85 12.52
CA ARG A 96 12.12 30.35 11.29
C ARG A 96 12.36 28.84 11.11
N ALA A 97 13.60 28.39 11.28
CA ALA A 97 13.96 26.99 11.19
C ALA A 97 13.30 26.14 12.29
N LEU A 98 13.22 26.65 13.52
CA LEU A 98 12.50 26.00 14.61
C LEU A 98 11.01 25.81 14.28
N GLY A 99 10.36 26.86 13.75
CA GLY A 99 8.98 26.77 13.28
C GLY A 99 8.79 25.74 12.17
N PHE A 100 9.74 25.65 11.23
CA PHE A 100 9.75 24.64 10.18
C PHE A 100 9.87 23.21 10.75
N VAL A 101 10.81 22.97 11.66
CA VAL A 101 11.00 21.67 12.33
C VAL A 101 9.74 21.28 13.11
N HIS A 102 9.14 22.20 13.87
CA HIS A 102 7.88 21.95 14.55
C HIS A 102 6.73 21.61 13.58
N GLY A 103 6.68 22.26 12.41
CA GLY A 103 5.74 21.90 11.35
C GLY A 103 5.97 20.51 10.75
N GLN A 104 7.18 19.96 10.81
CA GLN A 104 7.44 18.59 10.34
C GLN A 104 6.98 17.54 11.35
N GLU A 105 7.08 17.83 12.64
CA GLU A 105 6.91 16.82 13.70
C GLU A 105 5.59 16.94 14.47
N ARG A 106 5.12 18.18 14.69
CA ARG A 106 4.03 18.50 15.63
C ARG A 106 2.93 19.34 15.00
N TYR A 107 2.83 19.39 13.67
CA TYR A 107 1.85 20.22 12.97
C TYR A 107 0.43 20.00 13.46
N PHE A 108 -0.01 18.73 13.56
CA PHE A 108 -1.36 18.40 14.02
C PHE A 108 -1.63 18.93 15.43
N GLN A 109 -0.69 18.73 16.36
CA GLN A 109 -0.82 19.20 17.73
C GLN A 109 -0.92 20.73 17.78
N MET A 110 -0.05 21.44 17.06
CA MET A 110 -0.07 22.90 17.00
C MET A 110 -1.35 23.44 16.34
N ASP A 111 -1.80 22.84 15.24
CA ASP A 111 -3.03 23.24 14.55
C ASP A 111 -4.27 22.96 15.41
N LEU A 112 -4.33 21.81 16.08
CA LEU A 112 -5.41 21.47 16.99
C LEU A 112 -5.48 22.46 18.16
N LEU A 113 -4.35 22.73 18.82
CA LEU A 113 -4.29 23.70 19.92
C LEU A 113 -4.69 25.11 19.46
N ARG A 114 -4.24 25.53 18.27
CA ARG A 114 -4.65 26.79 17.67
C ARG A 114 -6.16 26.87 17.46
N ARG A 115 -6.79 25.80 16.96
CA ARG A 115 -8.23 25.74 16.74
C ARG A 115 -8.99 25.75 18.06
N MET A 116 -8.60 24.91 19.02
CA MET A 116 -9.26 24.87 20.33
C MET A 116 -9.19 26.21 21.07
N ALA A 117 -8.07 26.94 20.95
CA ALA A 117 -7.92 28.27 21.53
C ALA A 117 -8.79 29.34 20.84
N ALA A 118 -9.20 29.09 19.59
CA ALA A 118 -10.04 30.03 18.82
C ALA A 118 -11.54 29.87 19.08
N GLY A 119 -11.96 28.80 19.79
CA GLY A 119 -13.37 28.43 20.01
C GLY A 119 -13.94 27.60 18.88
#